data_AF-A0A7K0DN63-F1
#
_entry.id   AF-A0A7K0DN63-F1
#
_cell.length_a   1.000
_cell.length_b   1.000
_cell.length_c   1.000
_cell.angle_alpha   90.00
_cell.angle_beta   90.00
_cell.angle_gamma   90.00
#
_symmetry.space_group_name_H-M   'P 1'
#
loop_
_entity.id
_entity.type
_entity.pdbx_description
1 polymer ?
#
loop_
_entity_poly.entity_id
_entity_poly.type
_entity_poly.pdbx_seq_one_letter_code
_entity_poly.pdbx_strand_id
1 'polypeptide(L)'
;MNPELAPGTGEVEVRSGPDGTVVVAPPAIAALAEGAAGPDTLVLAAAGAHLTWNLFSDNYIPAAVLDDPDLAQQWIWAVYGEEVALAVADFDGVPRRAIARPARPLLAAAARRLAYAHWAARWWPASAIDAIAALDDRLLATEITTLTGECEMLVDGADALDEADPDDEFGTMRTVADAGEFGTMRALADAGEFGTVPTLGRADDYALAVGAADVDATARDATVLARGVTGWDWYRCPPGILDASERAVSWEVVRADGATDVRVRAVAAPGLRGLVPEHLRPTAFGAAIPPTPLVLSGDHWQGLAPLVDPAAPVTVTVRVPGMGPAESVPAEELRHRIRDFATTRLRRAAQAHDDPYDTPLLAEIAAAEADY
;
A
#
# COMPACT_ATOMS: atom_id res chain seq x y z
N MET A 1 -11.79 -37.36 6.12
CA MET A 1 -12.72 -36.62 5.24
C MET A 1 -13.11 -35.39 6.04
N ASN A 2 -12.33 -34.32 5.90
CA ASN A 2 -12.52 -33.11 6.72
C ASN A 2 -13.75 -32.40 6.14
N PRO A 3 -14.81 -32.13 6.93
CA PRO A 3 -15.87 -31.25 6.46
C PRO A 3 -15.21 -29.91 6.12
N GLU A 4 -15.49 -29.41 4.93
CA GLU A 4 -15.04 -28.10 4.46
C GLU A 4 -15.54 -27.07 5.47
N LEU A 5 -14.62 -26.59 6.32
CA LEU A 5 -14.92 -25.58 7.33
C LEU A 5 -15.37 -24.32 6.59
N ALA A 6 -16.42 -23.66 7.10
CA ALA A 6 -16.88 -22.40 6.52
C ALA A 6 -15.71 -21.38 6.45
N PRO A 7 -15.66 -20.52 5.43
CA PRO A 7 -14.62 -19.48 5.33
C PRO A 7 -14.56 -18.68 6.64
N GLY A 8 -13.34 -18.48 7.15
CA GLY A 8 -13.09 -17.84 8.44
C GLY A 8 -13.17 -18.77 9.67
N THR A 9 -13.32 -20.08 9.49
CA THR A 9 -13.22 -21.07 10.58
C THR A 9 -11.92 -21.88 10.49
N GLY A 10 -11.26 -22.11 11.62
CA GLY A 10 -9.95 -22.76 11.62
C GLY A 10 -9.36 -22.96 13.02
N GLU A 11 -8.29 -23.73 13.11
CA GLU A 11 -7.55 -23.92 14.36
C GLU A 11 -6.70 -22.69 14.67
N VAL A 12 -6.77 -22.22 15.91
CA VAL A 12 -5.92 -21.16 16.46
C VAL A 12 -5.23 -21.65 17.73
N GLU A 13 -4.07 -21.07 18.00
CA GLU A 13 -3.33 -21.28 19.24
C GLU A 13 -3.32 -19.98 20.05
N VAL A 14 -3.72 -20.08 21.32
CA VAL A 14 -3.57 -19.06 22.35
C VAL A 14 -2.27 -19.34 23.10
N ARG A 15 -1.33 -18.41 23.10
CA ARG A 15 -0.01 -18.56 23.73
C ARG A 15 0.51 -17.23 24.25
N SER A 16 1.54 -17.28 25.10
CA SER A 16 2.25 -16.07 25.52
C SER A 16 3.03 -15.50 24.34
N GLY A 17 2.93 -14.19 24.15
CA GLY A 17 3.77 -13.40 23.27
C GLY A 17 4.95 -12.76 24.00
N PRO A 18 5.75 -11.95 23.30
CA PRO A 18 6.75 -11.10 23.92
C PRO A 18 6.09 -10.06 24.85
N ASP A 19 6.86 -9.57 25.82
CA ASP A 19 6.49 -8.47 26.72
C ASP A 19 5.18 -8.65 27.53
N GLY A 20 4.76 -9.90 27.72
CA GLY A 20 3.57 -10.23 28.51
C GLY A 20 2.25 -10.18 27.75
N THR A 21 2.30 -10.01 26.43
CA THR A 21 1.12 -10.06 25.55
C THR A 21 0.56 -11.47 25.41
N VAL A 22 -0.71 -11.58 24.98
CA VAL A 22 -1.32 -12.85 24.60
C VAL A 22 -1.46 -12.90 23.08
N VAL A 23 -0.97 -13.95 22.44
CA VAL A 23 -1.07 -14.15 20.99
C VAL A 23 -2.16 -15.17 20.70
N VAL A 24 -3.09 -14.82 19.81
CA VAL A 24 -4.12 -15.70 19.26
C VAL A 24 -3.91 -15.78 17.75
N ALA A 25 -3.32 -16.87 17.27
CA ALA A 25 -3.00 -16.98 15.85
C ALA A 25 -3.22 -18.38 15.30
N PRO A 26 -3.66 -18.49 14.03
CA PRO A 26 -3.51 -19.73 13.28
C PRO A 26 -2.02 -20.11 13.21
N PRO A 27 -1.65 -21.39 13.42
CA PRO A 27 -0.24 -21.81 13.44
C PRO A 27 0.56 -21.39 12.19
N ALA A 28 -0.11 -21.34 11.03
CA ALA A 28 0.50 -20.96 9.75
C ALA A 28 0.96 -19.49 9.67
N ILE A 29 0.35 -18.61 10.46
CA ILE A 29 0.63 -17.16 10.44
C ILE A 29 1.08 -16.64 11.81
N ALA A 30 1.38 -17.52 12.76
CA ALA A 30 1.80 -17.15 14.12
C ALA A 30 3.06 -16.27 14.14
N ALA A 31 3.92 -16.36 13.13
CA ALA A 31 5.10 -15.51 12.99
C ALA A 31 4.76 -14.06 12.59
N LEU A 32 3.60 -13.80 11.97
CA LEU A 32 3.18 -12.44 11.61
C LEU A 32 2.84 -11.61 12.85
N ALA A 33 2.34 -12.26 13.90
CA ALA A 33 2.06 -11.62 15.18
C ALA A 33 3.32 -11.07 15.86
N GLU A 34 4.50 -11.54 15.47
CA GLU A 34 5.78 -11.19 16.12
C GLU A 34 6.74 -10.44 15.18
N GLY A 35 6.38 -10.32 13.91
CA GLY A 35 7.19 -9.70 12.88
C GLY A 35 6.90 -8.21 12.69
N ALA A 36 7.87 -7.46 12.20
CA ALA A 36 7.62 -6.11 11.70
C ALA A 36 6.66 -6.19 10.49
N ALA A 37 5.59 -5.40 10.52
CA ALA A 37 4.62 -5.36 9.43
C ALA A 37 5.27 -4.85 8.13
N GLY A 38 5.42 -5.75 7.16
CA GLY A 38 5.90 -5.46 5.81
C GLY A 38 4.77 -5.08 4.85
N PRO A 39 5.09 -4.78 3.58
CA PRO A 39 4.13 -4.45 2.53
C PRO A 39 3.30 -5.67 2.08
N ASP A 40 3.50 -6.84 2.66
CA ASP A 40 2.69 -8.06 2.49
C ASP A 40 1.80 -8.38 3.70
N THR A 41 1.72 -7.47 4.66
CA THR A 41 0.96 -7.64 5.91
C THR A 41 -0.17 -6.60 5.97
N LEU A 42 -1.39 -7.07 6.21
CA LEU A 42 -2.53 -6.23 6.57
C LEU A 42 -2.55 -6.06 8.08
N VAL A 43 -2.79 -4.85 8.57
CA VAL A 43 -2.82 -4.54 10.00
C VAL A 43 -4.07 -3.72 10.31
N LEU A 44 -4.70 -4.01 11.45
CA LEU A 44 -5.80 -3.23 12.01
C LEU A 44 -5.61 -3.11 13.54
N ALA A 45 -5.72 -1.91 14.09
CA ALA A 45 -5.73 -1.74 15.54
C ALA A 45 -7.14 -2.02 16.08
N ALA A 46 -7.18 -2.69 17.22
CA ALA A 46 -8.41 -3.05 17.91
C ALA A 46 -8.28 -2.67 19.38
N ALA A 47 -9.41 -2.50 20.07
CA ALA A 47 -9.40 -2.20 21.49
C ALA A 47 -8.63 -3.30 22.25
N GLY A 48 -7.46 -2.94 22.81
CA GLY A 48 -6.58 -3.84 23.54
C GLY A 48 -5.75 -4.82 22.70
N ALA A 49 -5.68 -4.62 21.37
CA ALA A 49 -4.98 -5.55 20.48
C ALA A 49 -4.58 -4.96 19.13
N HIS A 50 -3.78 -5.71 18.38
CA HIS A 50 -3.64 -5.52 16.94
C HIS A 50 -3.90 -6.84 16.19
N LEU A 51 -4.58 -6.73 15.06
CA LEU A 51 -4.91 -7.83 14.17
C LEU A 51 -4.03 -7.77 12.93
N THR A 52 -3.46 -8.91 12.54
CA THR A 52 -2.64 -9.04 11.34
C THR A 52 -3.10 -10.16 10.43
N TRP A 53 -3.01 -9.92 9.12
CA TRP A 53 -3.23 -10.94 8.09
C TRP A 53 -2.10 -10.91 7.07
N ASN A 54 -1.85 -12.05 6.43
CA ASN A 54 -1.00 -12.07 5.24
C ASN A 54 -1.83 -11.67 4.01
N LEU A 55 -1.33 -10.72 3.22
CA LEU A 55 -1.97 -10.23 2.00
C LEU A 55 -2.28 -11.35 1.00
N PHE A 56 -1.42 -12.36 0.90
CA PHE A 56 -1.51 -13.44 -0.08
C PHE A 56 -2.19 -14.70 0.45
N SER A 57 -2.58 -14.73 1.73
CA SER A 57 -3.14 -15.93 2.34
C SER A 57 -4.67 -15.94 2.23
N ASP A 58 -5.21 -17.08 1.82
CA ASP A 58 -6.65 -17.37 1.88
C ASP A 58 -7.16 -17.61 3.31
N ASN A 59 -6.28 -17.48 4.33
CA ASN A 59 -6.70 -17.57 5.72
C ASN A 59 -7.32 -16.23 6.17
N TYR A 60 -8.63 -16.27 6.38
CA TYR A 60 -9.41 -15.11 6.82
C TYR A 60 -9.32 -14.82 8.32
N ILE A 61 -8.78 -15.75 9.11
CA ILE A 61 -8.60 -15.57 10.56
C ILE A 61 -7.34 -14.72 10.81
N PRO A 62 -7.44 -13.59 11.53
CA PRO A 62 -6.27 -12.81 11.87
C PRO A 62 -5.35 -13.54 12.85
N ALA A 63 -4.08 -13.17 12.86
CA ALA A 63 -3.25 -13.30 14.04
C ALA A 63 -3.44 -12.06 14.92
N ALA A 64 -3.90 -12.24 16.15
CA ALA A 64 -4.06 -11.16 17.12
C ALA A 64 -2.93 -11.20 18.14
N VAL A 65 -2.43 -10.02 18.50
CA VAL A 65 -1.62 -9.81 19.69
C VAL A 65 -2.44 -8.92 20.61
N LEU A 66 -2.70 -9.41 21.81
CA LEU A 66 -3.52 -8.75 22.82
C LEU A 66 -2.58 -8.13 23.85
N ASP A 67 -2.54 -6.81 23.87
CA ASP A 67 -1.82 -6.00 24.85
C ASP A 67 -2.66 -5.81 26.13
N ASP A 68 -3.98 -5.77 25.97
CA ASP A 68 -4.97 -5.77 27.06
C ASP A 68 -6.03 -6.85 26.77
N PRO A 69 -5.82 -8.10 27.25
CA PRO A 69 -6.77 -9.19 27.05
C PRO A 69 -8.16 -8.91 27.63
N ASP A 70 -8.27 -8.12 28.72
CA ASP A 70 -9.54 -7.79 29.36
C ASP A 70 -10.36 -6.84 28.47
N LEU A 71 -9.71 -5.84 27.87
CA LEU A 71 -10.32 -4.96 26.87
C LEU A 71 -10.71 -5.73 25.60
N ALA A 72 -9.84 -6.64 25.15
CA ALA A 72 -10.11 -7.46 23.97
C ALA A 72 -11.33 -8.40 24.13
N GLN A 73 -11.72 -8.74 25.36
CA GLN A 73 -12.93 -9.54 25.62
C GLN A 73 -14.22 -8.89 25.09
N GLN A 74 -14.22 -7.57 24.83
CA GLN A 74 -15.38 -6.87 24.27
C GLN A 74 -15.73 -7.34 22.85
N TRP A 75 -14.74 -7.75 22.05
CA TRP A 75 -14.91 -8.07 20.64
C TRP A 75 -14.38 -9.46 20.23
N ILE A 76 -13.47 -10.07 20.98
CA ILE A 76 -12.77 -11.30 20.54
C ILE A 76 -13.72 -12.47 20.25
N TRP A 77 -14.81 -12.59 21.00
CA TRP A 77 -15.86 -13.58 20.77
C TRP A 77 -16.58 -13.37 19.42
N ALA A 78 -16.65 -12.13 18.93
CA ALA A 78 -17.30 -11.81 17.66
C ALA A 78 -16.45 -12.23 16.47
N VAL A 79 -15.12 -12.03 16.55
CA VAL A 79 -14.16 -12.31 15.48
C VAL A 79 -13.65 -13.76 15.51
N TYR A 80 -13.35 -14.30 16.68
CA TYR A 80 -12.80 -15.66 16.84
C TYR A 80 -13.81 -16.68 17.37
N GLY A 81 -14.91 -16.25 17.99
CA GLY A 81 -15.88 -17.15 18.60
C GLY A 81 -15.69 -17.35 20.10
N GLU A 82 -16.72 -17.91 20.74
CA GLU A 82 -16.79 -18.10 22.19
C GLU A 82 -15.68 -19.02 22.73
N GLU A 83 -15.35 -20.10 22.01
CA GLU A 83 -14.30 -21.06 22.41
C GLU A 83 -12.94 -20.37 22.59
N VAL A 84 -12.59 -19.46 21.67
CA VAL A 84 -11.34 -18.70 21.72
C VAL A 84 -11.40 -17.63 22.80
N ALA A 85 -12.54 -16.94 22.96
CA ALA A 85 -12.72 -15.96 24.02
C ALA A 85 -12.51 -16.55 25.41
N LEU A 86 -13.08 -17.74 25.66
CA LEU A 86 -12.87 -18.51 26.90
C LEU A 86 -11.41 -18.95 27.06
N ALA A 87 -10.77 -19.43 25.98
CA ALA A 87 -9.37 -19.82 26.02
C ALA A 87 -8.44 -18.65 26.38
N VAL A 88 -8.78 -17.43 25.96
CA VAL A 88 -8.07 -16.19 26.34
C VAL A 88 -8.40 -15.78 27.77
N ALA A 89 -9.67 -15.83 28.19
CA ALA A 89 -10.10 -15.45 29.54
C ALA A 89 -9.46 -16.34 30.63
N ASP A 90 -9.36 -17.64 30.36
CA ASP A 90 -8.77 -18.63 31.27
C ASP A 90 -7.26 -18.85 31.05
N PHE A 91 -6.61 -17.98 30.26
CA PHE A 91 -5.22 -18.17 29.86
C PHE A 91 -4.27 -17.97 31.05
N ASP A 92 -3.56 -19.04 31.41
CA ASP A 92 -2.65 -19.12 32.55
C ASP A 92 -1.17 -19.24 32.14
N GLY A 93 -0.87 -18.87 30.88
CA GLY A 93 0.47 -18.98 30.29
C GLY A 93 0.76 -20.34 29.64
N VAL A 94 -0.12 -21.33 29.76
CA VAL A 94 0.02 -22.61 29.07
C VAL A 94 -0.63 -22.52 27.68
N PRO A 95 0.08 -22.81 26.58
CA PRO A 95 -0.49 -22.78 25.23
C PRO A 95 -1.71 -23.69 25.08
N ARG A 96 -2.77 -23.17 24.46
CA ARG A 96 -4.04 -23.89 24.24
C ARG A 96 -4.47 -23.75 22.78
N ARG A 97 -5.01 -24.83 22.23
CA ARG A 97 -5.62 -24.84 20.91
C ARG A 97 -7.12 -24.72 21.03
N ALA A 98 -7.70 -23.91 20.16
CA ALA A 98 -9.14 -23.70 20.06
C ALA A 98 -9.54 -23.62 18.59
N ILE A 99 -10.81 -23.90 18.31
CA ILE A 99 -11.37 -23.70 16.97
C ILE A 99 -12.01 -22.32 16.90
N ALA A 100 -11.41 -21.45 16.09
CA ALA A 100 -12.00 -20.16 15.79
C ALA A 100 -13.25 -20.33 14.92
N ARG A 101 -14.39 -19.84 15.41
CA ARG A 101 -15.69 -19.80 14.73
C ARG A 101 -16.32 -18.43 14.97
N PRO A 102 -16.10 -17.45 14.09
CA PRO A 102 -16.58 -16.09 14.28
C PRO A 102 -18.08 -16.08 14.61
N ALA A 103 -18.46 -15.52 15.77
CA ALA A 103 -19.87 -15.37 16.11
C ALA A 103 -20.55 -14.30 15.24
N ARG A 104 -19.76 -13.36 14.68
CA ARG A 104 -20.18 -12.35 13.71
C ARG A 104 -19.31 -12.42 12.45
N PRO A 105 -19.58 -13.35 11.52
CA PRO A 105 -18.74 -13.54 10.33
C PRO A 105 -18.67 -12.31 9.42
N LEU A 106 -19.75 -11.53 9.32
CA LEU A 106 -19.76 -10.27 8.56
C LEU A 106 -18.85 -9.20 9.17
N LEU A 107 -18.78 -9.10 10.50
CA LEU A 107 -17.85 -8.20 11.18
C LEU A 107 -16.39 -8.63 10.95
N ALA A 108 -16.11 -9.93 11.02
CA ALA A 108 -14.77 -10.45 10.73
C ALA A 108 -14.35 -10.19 9.26
N ALA A 109 -15.29 -10.31 8.32
CA ALA A 109 -15.06 -9.95 6.92
C ALA A 109 -14.80 -8.44 6.74
N ALA A 110 -15.63 -7.59 7.37
CA ALA A 110 -15.47 -6.14 7.35
C ALA A 110 -14.13 -5.70 7.96
N ALA A 111 -13.69 -6.30 9.07
CA ALA A 111 -12.41 -6.00 9.71
C ALA A 111 -11.22 -6.32 8.79
N ARG A 112 -11.24 -7.47 8.10
CA ARG A 112 -10.21 -7.79 7.11
C ARG A 112 -10.24 -6.81 5.94
N ARG A 113 -11.43 -6.45 5.45
CA ARG A 113 -11.60 -5.50 4.34
C ARG A 113 -11.13 -4.10 4.73
N LEU A 114 -11.33 -3.68 5.98
CA LEU A 114 -10.80 -2.42 6.53
C LEU A 114 -9.27 -2.45 6.58
N ALA A 115 -8.68 -3.53 7.12
CA ALA A 115 -7.22 -3.72 7.12
C ALA A 115 -6.63 -3.69 5.70
N TYR A 116 -7.34 -4.30 4.74
CA TYR A 116 -6.99 -4.26 3.33
C TYR A 116 -7.09 -2.86 2.73
N ALA A 117 -8.13 -2.09 3.05
CA ALA A 117 -8.28 -0.72 2.58
C ALA A 117 -7.16 0.20 3.10
N HIS A 118 -6.77 0.06 4.38
CA HIS A 118 -5.60 0.75 4.93
C HIS A 118 -4.31 0.34 4.24
N TRP A 119 -4.13 -0.96 3.98
CA TRP A 119 -2.99 -1.44 3.22
C TRP A 119 -2.97 -0.86 1.80
N ALA A 120 -4.10 -0.84 1.09
CA ALA A 120 -4.19 -0.31 -0.27
C ALA A 120 -3.86 1.19 -0.30
N ALA A 121 -4.39 1.97 0.65
CA ALA A 121 -4.06 3.38 0.79
C ALA A 121 -2.55 3.64 1.03
N ARG A 122 -1.82 2.67 1.59
CA ARG A 122 -0.40 2.81 1.96
C ARG A 122 0.57 2.10 1.02
N TRP A 123 0.15 1.06 0.32
CA TRP A 123 1.07 0.14 -0.35
C TRP A 123 0.60 -0.26 -1.75
N TRP A 124 -0.51 0.29 -2.25
CA TRP A 124 -0.99 -0.04 -3.58
C TRP A 124 0.08 0.27 -4.66
N PRO A 125 0.48 -0.73 -5.48
CA PRO A 125 1.62 -0.60 -6.36
C PRO A 125 1.22 0.01 -7.72
N ALA A 126 0.71 1.24 -7.70
CA ALA A 126 0.33 1.95 -8.93
C ALA A 126 1.53 2.05 -9.88
N SER A 127 1.33 1.63 -11.14
CA SER A 127 2.39 1.53 -12.15
C SER A 127 1.81 1.78 -13.53
N ALA A 128 2.20 2.88 -14.17
CA ALA A 128 1.86 3.12 -15.56
C ALA A 128 2.63 2.19 -16.50
N ILE A 129 3.84 1.78 -16.11
CA ILE A 129 4.69 0.86 -16.88
C ILE A 129 4.08 -0.55 -16.92
N ASP A 130 3.56 -1.02 -15.79
CA ASP A 130 3.00 -2.37 -15.65
C ASP A 130 1.47 -2.41 -15.81
N ALA A 131 0.84 -1.29 -16.18
CA ALA A 131 -0.61 -1.13 -16.31
C ALA A 131 -1.39 -1.52 -15.04
N ILE A 132 -0.93 -1.01 -13.89
CA ILE A 132 -1.62 -1.08 -12.61
C ILE A 132 -2.16 0.30 -12.29
N ALA A 133 -3.46 0.51 -12.50
CA ALA A 133 -4.13 1.78 -12.27
C ALA A 133 -3.98 2.25 -10.80
N ALA A 134 -3.88 3.57 -10.61
CA ALA A 134 -3.94 4.17 -9.29
C ALA A 134 -5.37 4.10 -8.75
N LEU A 135 -5.49 3.84 -7.45
CA LEU A 135 -6.77 3.88 -6.75
C LEU A 135 -7.14 5.33 -6.42
N ASP A 136 -8.43 5.67 -6.52
CA ASP A 136 -8.90 7.01 -6.14
C ASP A 136 -8.90 7.17 -4.62
N ASP A 137 -8.04 8.07 -4.11
CA ASP A 137 -7.87 8.32 -2.69
C ASP A 137 -9.14 8.82 -1.98
N ARG A 138 -10.11 9.42 -2.68
CA ARG A 138 -11.37 9.87 -2.09
C ARG A 138 -12.32 8.70 -1.92
N LEU A 139 -12.37 7.79 -2.89
CA LEU A 139 -13.13 6.54 -2.78
C LEU A 139 -12.56 5.67 -1.66
N LEU A 140 -11.23 5.49 -1.61
CA LEU A 140 -10.57 4.78 -0.52
C LEU A 140 -10.90 5.40 0.85
N ALA A 141 -10.79 6.71 1.00
CA ALA A 141 -11.10 7.37 2.27
C ALA A 141 -12.58 7.18 2.68
N THR A 142 -13.51 7.31 1.73
CA THR A 142 -14.95 7.12 2.00
C THR A 142 -15.25 5.70 2.45
N GLU A 143 -14.62 4.72 1.80
CA GLU A 143 -14.81 3.31 2.10
C GLU A 143 -14.17 2.91 3.43
N ILE A 144 -12.98 3.43 3.75
CA ILE A 144 -12.36 3.30 5.07
C ILE A 144 -13.31 3.82 6.16
N THR A 145 -13.84 5.05 6.03
CA THR A 145 -14.79 5.61 7.00
C THR A 145 -16.03 4.72 7.18
N THR A 146 -16.57 4.18 6.08
CA THR A 146 -17.73 3.28 6.13
C THR A 146 -17.41 1.98 6.88
N LEU A 147 -16.29 1.35 6.53
CA LEU A 147 -15.84 0.09 7.14
C LEU A 147 -15.44 0.27 8.61
N THR A 148 -14.88 1.42 8.99
CA THR A 148 -14.63 1.78 10.39
C THR A 148 -15.93 1.80 11.18
N GLY A 149 -16.99 2.41 10.66
CA GLY A 149 -18.32 2.40 11.29
C GLY A 149 -18.93 1.00 11.40
N GLU A 150 -18.75 0.15 10.39
CA GLU A 150 -19.15 -1.26 10.47
C GLU A 150 -18.35 -2.06 11.53
N CYS A 151 -17.12 -1.63 11.80
CA CYS A 151 -16.20 -2.24 12.76
C CYS A 151 -16.16 -1.55 14.13
N GLU A 152 -17.08 -0.63 14.46
CA GLU A 152 -17.04 0.19 15.69
C GLU A 152 -16.80 -0.60 16.98
N MET A 153 -17.34 -1.83 17.08
CA MET A 153 -17.15 -2.71 18.24
C MET A 153 -15.68 -3.17 18.44
N LEU A 154 -14.93 -3.29 17.35
CA LEU A 154 -13.56 -3.82 17.31
C LEU A 154 -12.52 -2.71 17.47
N VAL A 155 -12.76 -1.60 16.78
CA VAL A 155 -11.77 -0.57 16.48
C VAL A 155 -11.50 0.28 17.73
N ASP A 156 -10.23 0.55 18.02
CA ASP A 156 -9.84 1.48 19.10
C ASP A 156 -10.06 2.93 18.66
N GLY A 157 -10.26 3.86 19.59
CA GLY A 157 -10.54 5.29 19.33
C GLY A 157 -9.60 5.93 18.29
N ALA A 158 -8.33 5.50 18.24
CA ALA A 158 -7.35 5.98 17.27
C ALA A 158 -7.70 5.70 15.80
N ASP A 159 -8.38 4.57 15.53
CA ASP A 159 -8.89 4.20 14.20
C ASP A 159 -10.37 4.58 14.04
N ALA A 160 -11.09 4.83 15.14
CA ALA A 160 -12.42 5.44 15.16
C ALA A 160 -12.30 6.97 15.12
N LEU A 161 -11.84 7.49 13.96
CA LEU A 161 -11.68 8.93 13.64
C LEU A 161 -12.09 9.89 14.77
N ASP A 162 -11.10 10.45 15.48
CA ASP A 162 -11.33 11.56 16.40
C ASP A 162 -12.18 12.62 15.71
N GLU A 163 -13.31 12.99 16.32
CA GLU A 163 -14.03 14.20 15.94
C GLU A 163 -13.02 15.35 15.95
N ALA A 164 -12.84 16.01 14.80
CA ALA A 164 -11.81 17.01 14.59
C ALA A 164 -11.74 18.00 15.77
N ASP A 165 -10.63 17.96 16.52
CA ASP A 165 -10.33 18.94 17.56
C ASP A 165 -10.17 20.31 16.88
N PRO A 166 -11.02 21.31 17.17
CA PRO A 166 -10.98 22.61 16.51
C PRO A 166 -9.67 23.39 16.76
N ASP A 167 -8.80 22.94 17.67
CA ASP A 167 -7.56 23.62 18.05
C ASP A 167 -6.27 22.96 17.51
N ASP A 168 -6.32 21.89 16.71
CA ASP A 168 -5.12 21.28 16.10
C ASP A 168 -4.67 21.99 14.81
N GLU A 169 -3.75 22.94 14.96
CA GLU A 169 -3.17 23.76 13.89
C GLU A 169 -2.23 22.96 12.93
N PHE A 170 -1.90 21.69 13.22
CA PHE A 170 -1.02 20.86 12.38
C PHE A 170 -1.73 19.73 11.59
N GLY A 171 -3.00 19.44 11.88
CA GLY A 171 -3.79 18.41 11.18
C GLY A 171 -4.42 18.84 9.85
N THR A 172 -4.35 20.13 9.50
CA THR A 172 -5.11 20.68 8.36
C THR A 172 -4.32 20.65 7.05
N MET A 173 -4.14 19.47 6.46
CA MET A 173 -3.90 19.36 5.01
C MET A 173 -4.70 18.21 4.38
N ARG A 174 -5.98 18.05 4.71
CA ARG A 174 -6.94 17.40 3.78
C ARG A 174 -8.41 17.61 4.15
N THR A 175 -8.94 18.83 4.08
CA THR A 175 -10.40 19.03 3.88
C THR A 175 -10.73 20.44 3.45
N VAL A 176 -11.30 20.56 2.25
CA VAL A 176 -12.12 21.69 1.77
C VAL A 176 -13.02 21.08 0.69
N ALA A 177 -14.34 21.16 0.68
CA ALA A 177 -15.32 21.66 1.64
C ALA A 177 -16.69 21.07 1.23
N ASP A 178 -17.50 20.80 2.25
CA ASP A 178 -18.95 21.02 2.35
C ASP A 178 -19.86 20.81 1.12
N ALA A 179 -20.65 19.74 1.16
CA ALA A 179 -22.04 19.72 0.73
C ALA A 179 -22.76 18.58 1.46
N GLY A 180 -23.76 18.95 2.27
CA GLY A 180 -24.50 18.04 3.12
C GLY A 180 -25.66 17.30 2.45
N GLU A 181 -26.34 16.53 3.33
CA GLU A 181 -27.67 15.94 3.22
C GLU A 181 -27.88 14.66 2.36
N PHE A 182 -27.85 13.53 3.08
CA PHE A 182 -28.75 12.36 3.06
C PHE A 182 -29.19 11.68 1.74
N GLY A 183 -28.90 10.38 1.65
CA GLY A 183 -29.82 9.39 1.05
C GLY A 183 -29.19 8.24 0.26
N THR A 184 -29.08 7.05 0.87
CA THR A 184 -29.01 5.71 0.23
C THR A 184 -28.21 5.58 -1.09
N MET A 185 -26.92 5.22 -0.99
CA MET A 185 -26.06 4.86 -2.13
C MET A 185 -26.37 3.46 -2.71
N ARG A 186 -27.48 3.35 -3.45
CA ARG A 186 -27.67 2.29 -4.48
C ARG A 186 -28.32 2.83 -5.75
N ALA A 187 -28.41 4.15 -5.90
CA ALA A 187 -29.10 4.81 -7.03
C ALA A 187 -28.26 5.88 -7.78
N LEU A 188 -26.98 6.07 -7.45
CA LEU A 188 -26.10 7.04 -8.14
C LEU A 188 -25.25 6.44 -9.27
N ALA A 189 -25.35 5.13 -9.51
CA ALA A 189 -24.76 4.49 -10.69
C ALA A 189 -25.54 4.77 -12.00
N ASP A 190 -26.64 5.53 -11.96
CA ASP A 190 -27.55 5.72 -13.10
C ASP A 190 -27.81 7.21 -13.45
N ALA A 191 -26.89 8.11 -13.12
CA ALA A 191 -26.98 9.51 -13.55
C ALA A 191 -25.69 9.93 -14.28
N GLY A 192 -25.71 9.76 -15.61
CA GLY A 192 -24.66 10.27 -16.48
C GLY A 192 -24.74 11.78 -16.65
N GLU A 193 -23.74 12.50 -16.12
CA GLU A 193 -23.14 13.71 -16.70
C GLU A 193 -22.03 14.21 -15.76
N PHE A 194 -20.81 13.68 -15.94
CA PHE A 194 -19.59 14.32 -15.41
C PHE A 194 -18.60 14.46 -16.55
N GLY A 195 -18.09 15.69 -16.71
CA GLY A 195 -17.27 16.11 -17.83
C GLY A 195 -16.05 15.22 -18.04
N THR A 196 -15.69 15.05 -19.32
CA THR A 196 -14.56 14.27 -19.81
C THR A 196 -13.32 14.43 -18.94
N VAL A 197 -12.99 13.36 -18.22
CA VAL A 197 -11.70 13.15 -17.56
C VAL A 197 -10.62 13.13 -18.66
N PRO A 198 -9.50 13.85 -18.54
CA PRO A 198 -8.39 13.67 -19.47
C PRO A 198 -7.87 12.25 -19.30
N THR A 199 -7.92 11.48 -20.38
CA THR A 199 -7.40 10.12 -20.46
C THR A 199 -5.96 10.09 -19.95
N LEU A 200 -5.71 9.38 -18.85
CA LEU A 200 -4.37 9.02 -18.41
C LEU A 200 -3.71 8.22 -19.54
N GLY A 201 -2.47 8.58 -19.89
CA GLY A 201 -1.74 7.95 -20.99
C GLY A 201 -1.72 6.42 -20.84
N ARG A 202 -2.14 5.73 -21.89
CA ARG A 202 -2.23 4.26 -21.92
C ARG A 202 -0.81 3.68 -21.98
N ALA A 203 -0.62 2.44 -21.54
CA ALA A 203 0.66 1.71 -21.68
C ALA A 203 1.26 1.79 -23.10
N ASP A 204 0.41 1.85 -24.13
CA ASP A 204 0.78 1.98 -25.54
C ASP A 204 1.38 3.36 -25.90
N ASP A 205 1.07 4.41 -25.13
CA ASP A 205 1.58 5.77 -25.33
C ASP A 205 3.03 5.92 -24.82
N TYR A 206 3.45 5.09 -23.87
CA TYR A 206 4.84 5.03 -23.40
C TYR A 206 5.79 4.45 -24.45
N ALA A 207 5.29 3.60 -25.35
CA ALA A 207 6.07 3.12 -26.50
C ALA A 207 6.31 4.24 -27.54
N LEU A 208 5.42 5.24 -27.62
CA LEU A 208 5.55 6.39 -28.53
C LEU A 208 6.44 7.51 -27.97
N ALA A 209 6.52 7.65 -26.64
CA ALA A 209 7.36 8.66 -25.98
C ALA A 209 8.88 8.35 -26.02
N VAL A 210 9.28 7.20 -26.56
CA VAL A 210 10.69 6.88 -26.86
C VAL A 210 11.23 7.69 -28.07
N GLY A 211 10.38 8.48 -28.74
CA GLY A 211 10.75 9.40 -29.80
C GLY A 211 10.14 10.79 -29.62
N ALA A 212 10.94 11.72 -29.09
CA ALA A 212 10.80 13.17 -29.24
C ALA A 212 9.61 13.85 -28.53
N ALA A 213 9.82 14.28 -27.28
CA ALA A 213 9.19 15.48 -26.75
C ALA A 213 10.19 16.23 -25.83
N ASP A 214 10.45 17.49 -26.20
CA ASP A 214 11.39 18.48 -25.61
C ASP A 214 12.83 18.02 -25.36
N VAL A 215 13.54 17.83 -26.48
CA VAL A 215 15.01 17.84 -26.50
C VAL A 215 15.47 19.29 -26.34
N ASP A 216 15.82 19.66 -25.11
CA ASP A 216 16.60 20.86 -24.80
C ASP A 216 17.77 20.95 -25.79
N ALA A 217 18.05 22.13 -26.37
CA ALA A 217 18.93 22.25 -27.53
C ALA A 217 20.36 21.71 -27.28
N THR A 218 20.77 21.64 -26.01
CA THR A 218 22.02 21.04 -25.50
C THR A 218 22.07 19.51 -25.59
N ALA A 219 20.93 18.81 -25.66
CA ALA A 219 20.89 17.36 -25.73
C ALA A 219 21.19 16.79 -27.13
N ARG A 220 21.19 17.62 -28.19
CA ARG A 220 21.53 17.17 -29.56
C ARG A 220 23.03 16.88 -29.76
N ASP A 221 23.90 17.46 -28.94
CA ASP A 221 25.37 17.26 -29.01
C ASP A 221 25.91 16.34 -27.90
N ALA A 222 25.04 15.76 -27.07
CA ALA A 222 25.44 14.86 -25.99
C ALA A 222 25.64 13.42 -26.49
N THR A 223 26.82 12.83 -26.23
CA THR A 223 27.08 11.40 -26.51
C THR A 223 26.74 10.55 -25.29
N VAL A 224 25.90 9.52 -25.47
CA VAL A 224 25.59 8.54 -24.42
C VAL A 224 26.70 7.49 -24.35
N LEU A 225 27.37 7.40 -23.20
CA LEU A 225 28.49 6.48 -22.95
C LEU A 225 28.03 5.15 -22.34
N ALA A 226 27.00 5.19 -21.50
CA ALA A 226 26.40 4.03 -20.86
C ALA A 226 24.96 4.34 -20.47
N ARG A 227 24.14 3.29 -20.29
CA ARG A 227 22.76 3.42 -19.80
C ARG A 227 22.36 2.19 -19.01
N GLY A 228 21.39 2.34 -18.12
CA GLY A 228 20.82 1.24 -17.37
C GLY A 228 19.42 1.55 -16.88
N VAL A 229 18.75 0.50 -16.41
CA VAL A 229 17.43 0.55 -15.80
C VAL A 229 17.52 -0.20 -14.47
N THR A 230 16.94 0.36 -13.43
CA THR A 230 16.93 -0.21 -12.08
C THR A 230 15.56 0.00 -11.43
N GLY A 231 15.22 -0.88 -10.49
CA GLY A 231 14.10 -0.67 -9.59
C GLY A 231 14.49 0.25 -8.43
N TRP A 232 13.60 0.35 -7.45
CA TRP A 232 13.83 1.11 -6.23
C TRP A 232 13.27 0.36 -5.01
N ASP A 233 13.78 0.69 -3.82
CA ASP A 233 13.39 0.04 -2.57
C ASP A 233 12.10 0.68 -2.01
N TRP A 234 10.99 -0.06 -2.00
CA TRP A 234 9.69 0.38 -1.49
C TRP A 234 9.71 0.84 -0.04
N TYR A 235 10.67 0.36 0.76
CA TYR A 235 10.86 0.85 2.12
C TYR A 235 11.60 2.18 2.19
N ARG A 236 12.04 2.76 1.07
CA ARG A 236 12.86 3.99 1.02
C ARG A 236 12.28 5.11 0.16
N CYS A 237 11.14 4.92 -0.48
CA CYS A 237 10.31 6.01 -0.98
C CYS A 237 8.87 5.83 -0.47
N PRO A 238 8.19 6.88 0.02
CA PRO A 238 6.77 6.79 0.31
C PRO A 238 5.97 6.31 -0.91
N PRO A 239 4.87 5.57 -0.70
CA PRO A 239 3.93 5.22 -1.76
C PRO A 239 3.44 6.48 -2.49
N GLY A 240 3.15 6.36 -3.78
CA GLY A 240 2.58 7.46 -4.57
C GLY A 240 3.61 8.51 -5.06
N ILE A 241 4.91 8.34 -4.81
CA ILE A 241 5.96 9.24 -5.33
C ILE A 241 6.57 8.72 -6.63
N LEU A 242 6.97 7.46 -6.65
CA LEU A 242 7.57 6.77 -7.81
C LEU A 242 6.63 5.69 -8.32
N ASP A 243 6.66 5.45 -9.62
CA ASP A 243 6.01 4.31 -10.25
C ASP A 243 6.52 3.00 -9.63
N ALA A 244 5.61 2.08 -9.33
CA ALA A 244 5.92 0.86 -8.58
C ALA A 244 6.73 -0.18 -9.39
N SER A 245 6.92 0.01 -10.70
CA SER A 245 7.65 -0.92 -11.55
C SER A 245 9.12 -1.07 -11.16
N GLU A 246 9.64 -2.29 -11.32
CA GLU A 246 11.09 -2.58 -11.25
C GLU A 246 11.91 -1.88 -12.34
N ARG A 247 11.22 -1.24 -13.30
CA ARG A 247 11.82 -0.51 -14.41
C ARG A 247 11.62 1.00 -14.30
N ALA A 248 11.12 1.48 -13.16
CA ALA A 248 10.76 2.88 -12.98
C ALA A 248 11.96 3.83 -13.04
N VAL A 249 13.17 3.39 -12.67
CA VAL A 249 14.38 4.22 -12.71
C VAL A 249 15.22 3.89 -13.94
N SER A 250 15.57 4.91 -14.72
CA SER A 250 16.53 4.82 -15.81
C SER A 250 17.64 5.83 -15.61
N TRP A 251 18.82 5.50 -16.08
CA TRP A 251 19.98 6.39 -16.01
C TRP A 251 20.82 6.29 -17.27
N GLU A 252 21.46 7.39 -17.61
CA GLU A 252 22.34 7.53 -18.77
C GLU A 252 23.59 8.30 -18.36
N VAL A 253 24.76 7.78 -18.69
CA VAL A 253 26.01 8.54 -18.64
C VAL A 253 26.13 9.31 -19.94
N VAL A 254 26.09 10.62 -19.86
CA VAL A 254 26.13 11.52 -21.01
C VAL A 254 27.38 12.37 -20.98
N ARG A 255 27.96 12.61 -22.15
CA ARG A 255 29.07 13.53 -22.33
C ARG A 255 28.67 14.65 -23.27
N ALA A 256 28.71 15.87 -22.77
CA ALA A 256 28.44 17.11 -23.51
C ALA A 256 29.48 18.15 -23.11
N ASP A 257 29.98 18.93 -24.08
CA ASP A 257 30.93 20.04 -23.84
C ASP A 257 32.17 19.66 -22.98
N GLY A 258 32.63 18.42 -23.10
CA GLY A 258 33.76 17.89 -22.33
C GLY A 258 33.44 17.50 -20.88
N ALA A 259 32.24 17.79 -20.38
CA ALA A 259 31.74 17.30 -19.11
C ALA A 259 31.14 15.89 -19.25
N THR A 260 31.21 15.08 -18.19
CA THR A 260 30.56 13.77 -18.14
C THR A 260 29.63 13.75 -16.94
N ASP A 261 28.34 13.58 -17.20
CA ASP A 261 27.27 13.62 -16.21
C ASP A 261 26.45 12.33 -16.27
N VAL A 262 25.78 12.01 -15.17
CA VAL A 262 24.78 10.96 -15.09
C VAL A 262 23.42 11.62 -15.03
N ARG A 263 22.64 11.44 -16.09
CA ARG A 263 21.24 11.82 -16.13
C ARG A 263 20.43 10.70 -15.50
N VAL A 264 19.64 11.02 -14.48
CA VAL A 264 18.74 10.08 -13.81
C VAL A 264 17.31 10.49 -14.09
N ARG A 265 16.48 9.53 -14.49
CA ARG A 265 15.04 9.68 -14.67
C ARG A 265 14.32 8.61 -13.88
N ALA A 266 13.27 8.98 -13.17
CA ALA A 266 12.37 8.01 -12.55
C ALA A 266 10.92 8.35 -12.91
N VAL A 267 10.12 7.35 -13.29
CA VAL A 267 8.70 7.57 -13.58
C VAL A 267 7.98 7.93 -12.28
N ALA A 268 7.19 9.00 -12.30
CA ALA A 268 6.38 9.39 -11.16
C ALA A 268 5.21 8.42 -10.99
N ALA A 269 4.75 8.22 -9.76
CA ALA A 269 3.61 7.34 -9.53
C ALA A 269 2.37 7.84 -10.30
N PRO A 270 1.56 6.94 -10.89
CA PRO A 270 0.28 7.32 -11.46
C PRO A 270 -0.58 7.99 -10.39
N GLY A 271 -1.25 9.08 -10.75
CA GLY A 271 -2.09 9.81 -9.81
C GLY A 271 -1.35 10.69 -8.80
N LEU A 272 -0.02 10.86 -8.92
CA LEU A 272 0.71 11.86 -8.14
C LEU A 272 0.13 13.27 -8.43
N ARG A 273 -0.67 13.77 -7.49
CA ARG A 273 -1.37 15.06 -7.59
C ARG A 273 -0.79 16.02 -6.56
N GLY A 274 -0.37 17.20 -7.03
CA GLY A 274 0.07 18.29 -6.17
C GLY A 274 1.58 18.43 -6.05
N LEU A 275 1.99 19.41 -5.25
CA LEU A 275 3.40 19.72 -5.01
C LEU A 275 3.96 18.77 -3.96
N VAL A 276 4.98 18.00 -4.31
CA VAL A 276 5.75 17.20 -3.35
C VAL A 276 6.69 18.13 -2.57
N PRO A 277 6.57 18.21 -1.23
CA PRO A 277 7.48 18.96 -0.38
C PRO A 277 8.93 18.58 -0.63
N GLU A 278 9.86 19.52 -0.53
CA GLU A 278 11.29 19.27 -0.84
C GLU A 278 11.88 18.10 -0.05
N HIS A 279 11.48 17.93 1.21
CA HIS A 279 11.96 16.84 2.07
C HIS A 279 11.42 15.45 1.69
N LEU A 280 10.37 15.38 0.85
CA LEU A 280 9.82 14.12 0.31
C LEU A 280 10.24 13.86 -1.13
N ARG A 281 11.07 14.74 -1.73
CA ARG A 281 11.51 14.54 -3.11
C ARG A 281 12.50 13.39 -3.21
N PRO A 282 12.34 12.50 -4.21
CA PRO A 282 13.29 11.44 -4.45
C PRO A 282 14.66 12.02 -4.80
N THR A 283 15.71 11.37 -4.32
CA THR A 283 17.10 11.74 -4.51
C THR A 283 17.84 10.54 -5.10
N ALA A 284 18.65 10.77 -6.13
CA ALA A 284 19.52 9.77 -6.72
C ALA A 284 20.84 9.66 -5.95
N PHE A 285 21.31 8.43 -5.75
CA PHE A 285 22.56 8.06 -5.10
C PHE A 285 23.32 7.03 -5.93
N GLY A 286 24.64 7.08 -5.89
CA GLY A 286 25.52 6.09 -6.49
C GLY A 286 26.97 6.29 -6.04
N ALA A 287 27.81 5.27 -6.19
CA ALA A 287 29.23 5.40 -5.82
C ALA A 287 29.97 6.44 -6.69
N ALA A 288 29.53 6.61 -7.94
CA ALA A 288 30.15 7.48 -8.93
C ALA A 288 29.52 8.89 -9.02
N ILE A 289 28.47 9.19 -8.23
CA ILE A 289 27.72 10.45 -8.27
C ILE A 289 27.41 10.99 -6.86
N PRO A 290 27.37 12.32 -6.66
CA PRO A 290 26.88 12.88 -5.40
C PRO A 290 25.37 12.66 -5.25
N PRO A 291 24.83 12.71 -4.01
CA PRO A 291 23.39 12.78 -3.78
C PRO A 291 22.76 13.91 -4.61
N THR A 292 21.81 13.58 -5.47
CA THR A 292 21.23 14.52 -6.43
C THR A 292 19.70 14.51 -6.30
N PRO A 293 19.10 15.57 -5.70
CA PRO A 293 17.64 15.70 -5.63
C PRO A 293 17.03 15.71 -7.02
N LEU A 294 15.94 14.98 -7.20
CA LEU A 294 15.21 14.95 -8.46
C LEU A 294 14.09 15.99 -8.44
N VAL A 295 13.83 16.58 -9.58
CA VAL A 295 12.76 17.56 -9.80
C VAL A 295 11.68 16.90 -10.64
N LEU A 296 10.42 17.07 -10.26
CA LEU A 296 9.28 16.58 -11.04
C LEU A 296 9.10 17.45 -12.28
N SER A 297 9.04 16.81 -13.45
CA SER A 297 8.81 17.44 -14.75
C SER A 297 7.85 16.56 -15.55
N GLY A 298 6.60 16.99 -15.68
CA GLY A 298 5.54 16.16 -16.25
C GLY A 298 5.28 14.93 -15.38
N ASP A 299 5.42 13.76 -15.96
CA ASP A 299 5.23 12.43 -15.35
C ASP A 299 6.55 11.76 -14.94
N HIS A 300 7.66 12.51 -14.94
CA HIS A 300 8.97 11.99 -14.57
C HIS A 300 9.70 12.88 -13.56
N TRP A 301 10.38 12.24 -12.61
CA TRP A 301 11.42 12.82 -11.79
C TRP A 301 12.73 12.83 -12.57
N GLN A 302 13.45 13.96 -12.55
CA GLN A 302 14.70 14.10 -13.29
C GLN A 302 15.79 14.79 -12.47
N GLY A 303 17.03 14.35 -12.68
CA GLY A 303 18.23 14.95 -12.09
C GLY A 303 19.44 14.74 -12.99
N LEU A 304 20.40 15.65 -12.87
CA LEU A 304 21.68 15.59 -13.56
C LEU A 304 22.79 15.72 -12.53
N ALA A 305 23.65 14.70 -12.46
CA ALA A 305 24.72 14.61 -11.48
C ALA A 305 26.08 14.53 -12.17
N PRO A 306 27.10 15.30 -11.76
CA PRO A 306 28.43 15.14 -12.31
C PRO A 306 29.02 13.77 -11.96
N LEU A 307 29.67 13.12 -12.92
CA LEU A 307 30.39 11.87 -12.69
C LEU A 307 31.72 12.17 -11.97
N VAL A 308 31.82 11.84 -10.69
CA VAL A 308 32.98 12.17 -9.85
C VAL A 308 34.06 11.10 -9.84
N ASP A 309 33.70 9.84 -10.11
CA ASP A 309 34.63 8.72 -10.24
C ASP A 309 34.33 7.92 -11.52
N PRO A 310 35.08 8.13 -12.61
CA PRO A 310 34.87 7.43 -13.87
C PRO A 310 35.35 5.97 -13.86
N ALA A 311 36.12 5.55 -12.84
CA ALA A 311 36.58 4.17 -12.70
C ALA A 311 35.60 3.29 -11.92
N ALA A 312 34.72 3.89 -11.12
CA ALA A 312 33.69 3.18 -10.37
C ALA A 312 32.55 2.68 -11.29
N PRO A 313 31.95 1.51 -11.00
CA PRO A 313 30.76 1.07 -11.71
C PRO A 313 29.59 2.04 -11.46
N VAL A 314 28.96 2.51 -12.53
CA VAL A 314 27.80 3.39 -12.43
C VAL A 314 26.60 2.56 -12.00
N THR A 315 26.21 2.75 -10.74
CA THR A 315 25.00 2.19 -10.13
C THR A 315 24.18 3.34 -9.59
N VAL A 316 22.88 3.35 -9.91
CA VAL A 316 21.97 4.42 -9.49
C VAL A 316 20.84 3.80 -8.66
N THR A 317 20.67 4.35 -7.47
CA THR A 317 19.56 4.04 -6.57
C THR A 317 18.79 5.33 -6.29
N VAL A 318 17.47 5.24 -6.20
CA VAL A 318 16.61 6.39 -5.89
C VAL A 318 15.89 6.13 -4.58
N ARG A 319 15.89 7.12 -3.68
CA ARG A 319 15.21 7.06 -2.39
C ARG A 319 14.89 8.46 -1.87
N VAL A 320 13.99 8.56 -0.90
CA VAL A 320 13.78 9.78 -0.10
C VAL A 320 14.75 9.77 1.09
N PRO A 321 15.58 10.81 1.26
CA PRO A 321 16.46 10.92 2.42
C PRO A 321 15.70 10.84 3.76
N GLY A 322 16.25 10.09 4.71
CA GLY A 322 15.62 9.90 6.03
C GLY A 322 14.50 8.86 6.08
N MET A 323 14.15 8.24 4.95
CA MET A 323 13.13 7.21 4.88
C MET A 323 13.75 5.81 4.78
N GLY A 324 13.23 4.89 5.59
CA GLY A 324 13.52 3.47 5.50
C GLY A 324 14.75 3.01 6.28
N PRO A 325 14.99 1.69 6.30
CA PRO A 325 16.17 1.12 6.95
C PRO A 325 17.46 1.60 6.26
N ALA A 326 18.54 1.70 7.03
CA ALA A 326 19.85 2.18 6.55
C ALA A 326 20.49 1.23 5.52
N GLU A 327 20.19 -0.06 5.59
CA GLU A 327 20.52 -1.08 4.59
C GLU A 327 19.28 -1.42 3.76
N SER A 328 19.46 -1.68 2.46
CA SER A 328 18.34 -2.00 1.58
C SER A 328 17.95 -3.45 1.80
N VAL A 329 16.65 -3.71 1.87
CA VAL A 329 16.14 -5.07 2.03
C VAL A 329 15.90 -5.64 0.63
N PRO A 330 16.56 -6.76 0.25
CA PRO A 330 16.28 -7.43 -1.01
C PRO A 330 14.82 -7.92 -1.02
N ALA A 331 13.97 -7.21 -1.76
CA ALA A 331 12.52 -7.44 -1.76
C ALA A 331 11.95 -7.55 -3.19
N GLU A 332 12.79 -7.78 -4.20
CA GLU A 332 12.35 -7.87 -5.61
C GLU A 332 11.24 -8.91 -5.81
N GLU A 333 11.42 -10.12 -5.26
CA GLU A 333 10.40 -11.18 -5.33
C GLU A 333 9.09 -10.76 -4.64
N LEU A 334 9.18 -10.09 -3.50
CA LEU A 334 8.01 -9.60 -2.77
C LEU A 334 7.26 -8.53 -3.58
N ARG A 335 7.98 -7.57 -4.16
CA ARG A 335 7.41 -6.51 -4.99
C ARG A 335 6.75 -7.07 -6.24
N HIS A 336 7.38 -8.06 -6.89
CA HIS A 336 6.78 -8.78 -8.01
C HIS A 336 5.47 -9.44 -7.60
N ARG A 337 5.45 -10.18 -6.48
CA ARG A 337 4.23 -10.80 -5.95
C ARG A 337 3.12 -9.79 -5.61
N ILE A 338 3.46 -8.63 -5.04
CA ILE A 338 2.47 -7.57 -4.74
C ILE A 338 1.88 -6.99 -6.03
N ARG A 339 2.71 -6.75 -7.06
CA ARG A 339 2.25 -6.27 -8.37
C ARG A 339 1.35 -7.29 -9.08
N ASP A 340 1.72 -8.57 -9.04
CA ASP A 340 0.90 -9.66 -9.58
C ASP A 340 -0.45 -9.78 -8.86
N PHE A 341 -0.43 -9.62 -7.53
CA PHE A 341 -1.63 -9.58 -6.70
C PHE A 341 -2.55 -8.41 -7.12
N ALA A 342 -2.03 -7.18 -7.19
CA ALA A 342 -2.80 -5.99 -7.58
C ALA A 342 -3.39 -6.13 -8.99
N THR A 343 -2.60 -6.61 -9.95
CA THR A 343 -3.04 -6.86 -11.33
C THR A 343 -4.17 -7.89 -11.40
N THR A 344 -4.03 -8.98 -10.64
CA THR A 344 -5.06 -10.02 -10.57
C THR A 344 -6.33 -9.48 -9.94
N ARG A 345 -6.20 -8.63 -8.93
CA ARG A 345 -7.31 -8.06 -8.19
C ARG A 345 -8.10 -7.03 -9.01
N LEU A 346 -7.44 -6.14 -9.74
CA LEU A 346 -8.11 -5.23 -10.70
C LEU A 346 -8.87 -6.03 -11.79
N ARG A 347 -8.26 -7.10 -12.31
CA ARG A 347 -8.94 -7.97 -13.29
C ARG A 347 -10.18 -8.65 -12.71
N ARG A 348 -10.15 -9.03 -11.43
CA ARG A 348 -11.32 -9.57 -10.72
C ARG A 348 -12.35 -8.49 -10.45
N ALA A 349 -11.96 -7.27 -10.10
CA ALA A 349 -12.87 -6.15 -9.85
C ALA A 349 -13.71 -5.79 -11.09
N ALA A 350 -13.16 -5.97 -12.30
CA ALA A 350 -13.90 -5.86 -13.55
C ALA A 350 -14.98 -6.95 -13.76
N GLN A 351 -14.98 -8.01 -12.94
CA GLN A 351 -15.91 -9.13 -13.01
C GLN A 351 -16.86 -9.08 -11.80
N ALA A 352 -18.15 -9.35 -12.00
CA ALA A 352 -19.08 -9.44 -10.89
C ALA A 352 -18.66 -10.57 -9.93
N HIS A 353 -18.44 -10.24 -8.66
CA HIS A 353 -17.96 -11.17 -7.64
C HIS A 353 -18.88 -11.18 -6.41
N ASP A 354 -19.26 -12.37 -5.94
CA ASP A 354 -20.20 -12.61 -4.84
C ASP A 354 -19.52 -13.24 -3.60
N ASP A 355 -18.21 -13.03 -3.39
CA ASP A 355 -17.53 -13.43 -2.15
C ASP A 355 -17.45 -12.25 -1.16
N PRO A 356 -18.12 -12.32 0.01
CA PRO A 356 -18.06 -11.26 1.02
C PRO A 356 -16.66 -11.08 1.63
N TYR A 357 -15.77 -12.06 1.53
CA TYR A 357 -14.40 -11.99 2.06
C TYR A 357 -13.36 -11.50 1.03
N ASP A 358 -13.70 -11.51 -0.26
CA ASP A 358 -12.86 -11.02 -1.36
C ASP A 358 -13.60 -9.97 -2.22
N THR A 359 -14.51 -9.21 -1.61
CA THR A 359 -15.22 -8.13 -2.30
C THR A 359 -14.22 -7.03 -2.71
N PRO A 360 -14.20 -6.59 -3.98
CA PRO A 360 -13.38 -5.47 -4.43
C PRO A 360 -13.75 -4.17 -3.70
N LEU A 361 -12.77 -3.31 -3.46
CA LEU A 361 -13.00 -1.95 -3.00
C LEU A 361 -13.68 -1.12 -4.10
N LEU A 362 -14.42 -0.09 -3.73
CA LEU A 362 -15.03 0.85 -4.66
C LEU A 362 -13.98 1.52 -5.55
N ALA A 363 -12.82 1.84 -4.97
CA ALA A 363 -11.69 2.41 -5.72
C ALA A 363 -11.10 1.41 -6.74
N GLU A 364 -11.15 0.11 -6.46
CA GLU A 364 -10.69 -0.93 -7.38
C GLU A 364 -11.66 -1.14 -8.54
N ILE A 365 -12.97 -1.10 -8.27
CA ILE A 365 -14.01 -1.16 -9.30
C ILE A 365 -13.86 0.04 -10.24
N ALA A 366 -13.76 1.25 -9.69
CA ALA A 366 -13.57 2.47 -10.48
C ALA A 366 -12.27 2.44 -11.29
N ALA A 367 -11.18 1.94 -10.71
CA ALA A 367 -9.90 1.80 -11.41
C ALA A 367 -9.99 0.78 -12.57
N ALA A 368 -10.69 -0.34 -12.36
CA ALA A 368 -10.88 -1.36 -13.38
C ALA A 368 -11.79 -0.91 -14.53
N GLU A 369 -12.76 -0.02 -14.25
CA GLU A 369 -13.61 0.61 -15.27
C GLU A 369 -12.87 1.66 -16.09
N ALA A 370 -11.93 2.39 -15.49
CA ALA A 370 -11.15 3.42 -16.19
C ALA A 370 -10.16 2.86 -17.23
N ASP A 371 -9.82 1.57 -17.14
CA ASP A 371 -8.94 0.86 -18.08
C ASP A 371 -9.66 0.37 -19.37
N TYR A 372 -10.99 0.55 -19.47
CA TYR A 372 -11.81 0.22 -20.66
C TYR A 372 -12.34 1.47 -21.36
#